data_AF-J3KVJ0-F1
#
_entry.id   AF-J3KVJ0-F1
#
_cell.length_a   1.000
_cell.length_b   1.000
_cell.length_c   1.000
_cell.angle_alpha   90.00
_cell.angle_beta   90.00
_cell.angle_gamma   90.00
#
_symmetry.space_group_name_H-M   'P 1'
#
loop_
_entity.id
_entity.type
_entity.pdbx_description
1 polymer ?
#
loop_
_entity_poly.entity_id
_entity_poly.type
_entity_poly.pdbx_seq_one_letter_code
_entity_poly.pdbx_strand_id
1 'polypeptide(L)'
;MKLLPFAVVDKGGMPHVRVDVKDGAVQLFSPEEISAMRQATKDAATITSLTVDFILNKPTAAALPYGISDGMFNVSIRAIDDSLFEVAAMNGDTHLSGEDFDQRVMEYFIKLIQRNDDRDITDDAHAQGKLRREGESAKRVLSSQH
;
A
#
# COMPACT_ATOMS: atom_id res chain seq x y z
N MET A 1 -2.44 -26.74 18.00
CA MET A 1 -1.34 -25.76 17.82
C MET A 1 -1.95 -24.56 17.11
N LYS A 2 -1.96 -23.37 17.73
CA LYS A 2 -2.61 -22.17 17.14
C LYS A 2 -1.81 -21.77 15.90
N LEU A 3 -2.40 -21.94 14.72
CA LEU A 3 -1.85 -21.51 13.44
C LEU A 3 -1.99 -19.99 13.36
N LEU A 4 -1.02 -19.27 13.92
CA LEU A 4 -0.92 -17.85 13.65
C LEU A 4 -0.48 -17.70 12.18
N PRO A 5 -1.07 -16.77 11.40
CA PRO A 5 -0.71 -16.56 9.99
C PRO A 5 0.67 -15.90 9.82
N PHE A 6 1.45 -15.78 10.89
CA PHE A 6 2.76 -15.15 10.96
C PHE A 6 3.71 -15.99 11.82
N ALA A 7 4.99 -15.96 11.48
CA ALA A 7 6.01 -16.69 12.22
C ALA A 7 6.31 -16.00 13.56
N VAL A 8 6.33 -16.78 14.63
CA VAL A 8 6.77 -16.33 15.96
C VAL A 8 8.10 -17.02 16.26
N VAL A 9 9.12 -16.23 16.57
CA VAL A 9 10.45 -16.70 16.94
C VAL A 9 10.76 -16.35 18.39
N ASP A 10 11.46 -17.24 19.08
CA ASP A 10 11.97 -16.94 20.42
C ASP A 10 13.28 -16.16 20.30
N LYS A 11 13.35 -15.02 21.00
CA LYS A 11 14.57 -14.22 21.12
C LYS A 11 14.82 -13.96 22.60
N GLY A 12 15.65 -14.80 23.21
CA GLY A 12 16.02 -14.69 24.62
C GLY A 12 14.88 -15.03 25.58
N GLY A 13 14.04 -16.02 25.26
CA GLY A 13 12.89 -16.43 26.07
C GLY A 13 11.64 -15.56 25.88
N MET A 14 11.70 -14.58 24.98
CA MET A 14 10.59 -13.68 24.66
C MET A 14 10.10 -13.92 23.23
N PRO A 15 8.78 -14.08 23.03
CA PRO A 15 8.22 -14.29 21.69
C PRO A 15 8.29 -13.01 20.87
N HIS A 16 8.76 -13.11 19.63
CA HIS A 16 8.79 -12.01 18.67
C HIS A 16 8.11 -12.44 17.38
N VAL A 17 7.36 -11.54 16.76
CA VAL A 17 6.81 -11.74 15.42
C VAL A 17 7.91 -11.47 14.41
N ARG A 18 8.19 -12.46 13.57
CA ARG A 18 9.09 -12.33 12.44
C ARG A 18 8.34 -11.74 11.25
N VAL A 19 8.89 -10.67 10.71
CA VAL A 19 8.42 -10.02 9.49
C VAL A 19 9.58 -10.01 8.50
N ASP A 20 9.39 -10.64 7.35
CA ASP A 20 10.33 -10.56 6.26
C ASP A 20 10.08 -9.24 5.51
N VAL A 21 11.11 -8.40 5.42
CA VAL A 21 11.11 -7.07 4.79
C VAL A 21 11.77 -7.18 3.42
N LYS A 22 11.54 -6.19 2.53
CA LYS A 22 12.23 -6.11 1.23
C LYS A 22 13.76 -6.23 1.40
N ASP A 23 14.41 -6.80 0.40
CA ASP A 23 15.85 -7.14 0.34
C ASP A 23 16.31 -8.34 1.20
N GLY A 24 15.36 -9.16 1.68
CA GLY A 24 15.66 -10.36 2.48
C GLY A 24 16.02 -10.05 3.93
N ALA A 25 15.89 -8.78 4.34
CA ALA A 25 16.07 -8.36 5.72
C ALA A 25 14.93 -8.93 6.58
N VAL A 26 15.28 -9.48 7.74
CA VAL A 26 14.31 -10.00 8.70
C VAL A 26 14.21 -9.02 9.85
N GLN A 27 13.02 -8.47 10.07
CA GLN A 27 12.71 -7.68 11.25
C GLN A 27 11.94 -8.53 12.26
N LEU A 28 12.29 -8.38 13.53
CA LEU A 28 11.64 -9.05 14.65
C LEU A 28 10.98 -7.99 15.50
N PHE A 29 9.67 -8.12 15.71
CA PHE A 29 8.89 -7.21 16.53
C PHE A 29 8.43 -7.91 17.78
N SER A 30 8.69 -7.31 18.93
CA SER A 30 8.12 -7.72 20.20
C SER A 30 6.61 -7.40 20.23
N PRO A 31 5.82 -8.11 21.06
CA PRO A 31 4.41 -7.79 21.28
C PRO A 31 4.20 -6.35 21.75
N GLU A 32 5.13 -5.80 22.54
CA GLU A 32 5.06 -4.43 23.05
C GLU A 32 5.22 -3.41 21.93
N GLU A 33 6.17 -3.59 21.01
CA GLU A 33 6.35 -2.71 19.85
C GLU A 33 5.12 -2.70 18.94
N ILE A 34 4.52 -3.87 18.69
CA ILE A 34 3.28 -3.97 17.89
C ILE A 34 2.12 -3.26 18.57
N SER A 35 2.01 -3.42 19.89
CA SER A 35 0.98 -2.75 20.70
C SER A 35 1.16 -1.23 20.67
N ALA A 36 2.40 -0.75 20.79
CA ALA A 36 2.74 0.67 20.72
C ALA A 36 2.41 1.29 19.35
N MET A 37 2.73 0.61 18.25
CA MET A 37 2.38 1.08 16.90
C MET A 37 0.85 1.20 16.70
N ARG A 38 0.09 0.22 17.20
CA ARG A 38 -1.37 0.26 17.18
C ARG A 38 -1.93 1.41 18.01
N GLN A 39 -1.37 1.65 19.19
CA GLN A 39 -1.80 2.75 20.05
C GLN A 39 -1.51 4.11 19.41
N ALA A 40 -0.30 4.32 18.86
CA ALA A 40 0.05 5.55 18.16
C ALA A 40 -0.90 5.85 16.98
N THR A 41 -1.37 4.82 16.29
CA THR A 41 -2.37 4.97 15.21
C THR A 41 -3.72 5.44 15.75
N LYS A 42 -4.16 4.93 16.91
CA LYS A 42 -5.39 5.40 17.59
C LYS A 42 -5.26 6.84 18.08
N ASP A 43 -4.11 7.17 18.64
CA ASP A 43 -3.84 8.51 19.16
C ASP A 43 -3.86 9.53 18.02
N ALA A 44 -3.27 9.21 16.87
CA ALA A 44 -3.33 10.03 15.67
C ALA A 44 -4.77 10.27 15.18
N ALA A 45 -5.61 9.23 15.17
CA ALA A 45 -7.02 9.35 14.80
C ALA A 45 -7.81 10.21 15.81
N THR A 46 -7.52 10.06 17.11
CA THR A 46 -8.16 10.84 18.18
C THR A 46 -7.84 12.33 18.06
N ILE A 47 -6.61 12.70 17.68
CA ILE A 47 -6.22 14.09 17.41
C ILE A 47 -7.11 14.72 16.33
N THR A 48 -7.55 13.92 15.35
CA THR A 48 -8.45 14.35 14.29
C THR A 48 -9.94 14.20 14.62
N SER A 49 -10.28 13.95 15.89
CA SER A 49 -11.65 13.70 16.37
C SER A 49 -12.34 12.49 15.71
N LEU A 50 -11.56 11.47 15.31
CA LEU A 50 -12.07 10.22 14.76
C LEU A 50 -12.09 9.14 15.84
N THR A 51 -13.21 8.41 15.94
CA THR A 51 -13.31 7.21 16.78
C THR A 51 -12.76 6.00 16.03
N VAL A 52 -11.84 5.24 16.64
CA VAL A 52 -11.26 4.03 16.04
C VAL A 52 -11.93 2.78 16.60
N ASP A 53 -12.93 2.27 15.88
CA ASP A 53 -13.64 1.04 16.27
C ASP A 53 -12.82 -0.22 16.00
N PHE A 54 -12.04 -0.23 14.91
CA PHE A 54 -11.19 -1.37 14.55
C PHE A 54 -9.94 -0.93 13.77
N ILE A 55 -8.80 -1.57 14.05
CA ILE A 55 -7.57 -1.44 13.25
C ILE A 55 -7.37 -2.74 12.45
N LEU A 56 -7.60 -2.66 11.15
CA LEU A 56 -7.32 -3.73 10.20
C LEU A 56 -5.85 -3.72 9.82
N ASN A 57 -5.26 -4.89 9.58
CA ASN A 57 -3.99 -4.93 8.88
C ASN A 57 -4.23 -4.55 7.40
N LYS A 58 -3.22 -3.96 6.74
CA LYS A 58 -3.32 -3.55 5.33
C LYS A 58 -3.76 -4.68 4.37
N PRO A 59 -3.24 -5.92 4.47
CA PRO A 59 -3.68 -6.99 3.56
C PRO A 59 -5.14 -7.41 3.74
N THR A 60 -5.63 -7.52 4.99
CA THR A 60 -7.04 -7.83 5.27
C THR A 60 -7.94 -6.67 4.85
N ALA A 61 -7.52 -5.41 5.01
CA ALA A 61 -8.27 -4.26 4.51
C ALA A 61 -8.33 -4.21 2.97
N ALA A 62 -7.22 -4.50 2.29
CA ALA A 62 -7.18 -4.65 0.83
C ALA A 62 -8.00 -5.86 0.35
N ALA A 63 -8.25 -6.82 1.24
CA ALA A 63 -9.16 -7.94 1.03
C ALA A 63 -10.61 -7.63 1.43
N LEU A 64 -11.05 -6.36 1.54
CA LEU A 64 -12.45 -5.99 1.79
C LEU A 64 -13.21 -5.45 0.55
N PRO A 65 -12.56 -4.93 -0.49
CA PRO A 65 -13.08 -4.97 -1.89
C PRO A 65 -11.99 -5.32 -2.93
N TYR A 66 -12.35 -5.79 -4.13
CA TYR A 66 -11.41 -5.95 -5.25
C TYR A 66 -10.90 -4.58 -5.71
N GLY A 67 -9.58 -4.37 -5.83
CA GLY A 67 -9.05 -3.12 -6.37
C GLY A 67 -7.53 -2.96 -6.31
N ILE A 68 -7.01 -2.14 -7.21
CA ILE A 68 -5.66 -1.56 -7.09
C ILE A 68 -5.81 -0.37 -6.14
N SER A 69 -5.22 -0.47 -4.95
CA SER A 69 -5.13 0.64 -4.00
C SER A 69 -3.84 1.43 -4.24
N ASP A 70 -3.71 2.63 -3.66
CA ASP A 70 -2.60 3.60 -3.77
C ASP A 70 -1.23 3.09 -3.27
N GLY A 71 -0.84 1.87 -3.62
CA GLY A 71 0.48 1.32 -3.34
C GLY A 71 0.58 -0.20 -3.42
N MET A 72 -0.51 -0.94 -3.66
CA MET A 72 -0.45 -2.41 -3.75
C MET A 72 -1.60 -2.97 -4.60
N PHE A 73 -1.27 -3.92 -5.47
CA PHE A 73 -2.22 -4.79 -6.15
C PHE A 73 -2.42 -6.03 -5.29
N ASN A 74 -3.64 -6.24 -4.77
CA ASN A 74 -3.97 -7.43 -4.00
C ASN A 74 -5.18 -8.16 -4.61
N VAL A 75 -5.06 -9.47 -4.70
CA VAL A 75 -6.14 -10.41 -5.03
C VAL A 75 -6.38 -11.26 -3.80
N SER A 76 -7.65 -11.32 -3.36
CA SER A 76 -8.05 -12.15 -2.22
C SER A 76 -9.18 -13.09 -2.62
N ILE A 77 -9.12 -14.34 -2.16
CA ILE A 77 -10.22 -15.30 -2.22
C ILE A 77 -10.95 -15.23 -0.89
N ARG A 78 -12.27 -15.11 -0.95
CA ARG A 78 -13.12 -14.93 0.22
C ARG A 78 -14.13 -16.04 0.33
N ALA A 79 -14.31 -16.53 1.56
CA ALA A 79 -15.48 -17.29 1.95
C ALA A 79 -16.44 -16.31 2.63
N ILE A 80 -17.72 -16.34 2.22
CA ILE A 80 -18.78 -15.53 2.82
C ILE A 80 -19.77 -16.52 3.40
N ASP A 81 -19.91 -16.53 4.72
CA ASP A 81 -20.90 -17.35 5.43
C ASP A 81 -21.62 -16.47 6.46
N ASP A 82 -22.95 -16.44 6.41
CA ASP A 82 -23.91 -15.73 7.29
C ASP A 82 -23.32 -14.67 8.25
N SER A 83 -22.64 -13.65 7.70
CA SER A 83 -22.04 -12.45 8.38
C SER A 83 -20.56 -12.53 8.79
N LEU A 84 -19.85 -13.63 8.58
CA LEU A 84 -18.41 -13.73 8.82
C LEU A 84 -17.63 -13.58 7.50
N PHE A 85 -16.76 -12.56 7.46
CA PHE A 85 -15.83 -12.36 6.36
C PHE A 85 -14.52 -13.08 6.67
N GLU A 86 -14.23 -14.17 5.95
CA GLU A 86 -12.94 -14.85 6.05
C GLU A 86 -12.16 -14.73 4.74
N VAL A 87 -10.92 -14.24 4.85
CA VAL A 87 -9.97 -14.20 3.74
C VAL A 87 -9.28 -15.56 3.70
N ALA A 88 -9.71 -16.43 2.78
CA ALA A 88 -9.19 -17.79 2.64
C ALA A 88 -7.77 -17.81 2.06
N ALA A 89 -7.46 -16.89 1.15
CA ALA A 89 -6.14 -16.72 0.58
C ALA A 89 -5.96 -15.30 0.05
N MET A 90 -4.73 -14.81 0.04
CA MET A 90 -4.38 -13.53 -0.58
C MET A 90 -3.04 -13.64 -1.30
N ASN A 91 -2.95 -13.04 -2.47
CA ASN A 91 -1.72 -12.90 -3.25
C ASN A 91 -1.73 -11.53 -3.95
N GLY A 92 -0.60 -11.02 -4.40
CA GLY A 92 -0.54 -9.68 -4.96
C GLY A 92 0.87 -9.20 -5.24
N ASP A 93 0.95 -7.99 -5.78
CA ASP A 93 2.20 -7.28 -6.01
C ASP A 93 2.24 -6.00 -5.16
N THR A 94 3.23 -5.95 -4.26
CA THR A 94 3.44 -4.82 -3.36
C THR A 94 4.17 -3.65 -4.02
N HIS A 95 4.51 -3.79 -5.31
CA HIS A 95 5.19 -2.82 -6.16
C HIS A 95 4.31 -2.39 -7.35
N LEU A 96 3.10 -2.92 -7.50
CA LEU A 96 2.19 -2.52 -8.56
C LEU A 96 1.05 -1.68 -7.99
N SER A 97 0.93 -0.46 -8.47
CA SER A 97 0.02 0.55 -7.94
C SER A 97 -0.46 1.51 -9.02
N GLY A 98 -1.38 2.41 -8.65
CA GLY A 98 -1.79 3.53 -9.49
C GLY A 98 -0.65 4.48 -9.86
N GLU A 99 0.41 4.56 -9.04
CA GLU A 99 1.57 5.42 -9.27
C GLU A 99 2.47 4.90 -10.40
N ASP A 100 2.53 3.59 -10.61
CA ASP A 100 3.30 2.99 -11.71
C ASP A 100 2.70 3.37 -13.07
N PHE A 101 1.37 3.44 -13.15
CA PHE A 101 0.67 3.96 -14.32
C PHE A 101 0.97 5.44 -14.54
N ASP A 102 0.96 6.24 -13.47
CA ASP A 102 1.31 7.67 -13.55
C ASP A 102 2.76 7.85 -14.04
N GLN A 103 3.69 7.08 -13.51
CA GLN A 103 5.09 7.09 -13.94
C GLN A 103 5.23 6.76 -15.42
N ARG A 104 4.51 5.75 -15.92
CA ARG A 104 4.55 5.37 -17.33
C ARG A 104 4.04 6.47 -18.26
N VAL A 105 2.98 7.17 -17.83
CA VAL A 105 2.43 8.33 -18.55
C VAL A 105 3.42 9.49 -18.52
N MET A 106 4.05 9.78 -17.38
CA MET A 106 5.08 10.81 -17.28
C MET A 106 6.28 10.54 -18.20
N GLU A 107 6.82 9.32 -18.19
CA GLU A 107 7.94 8.93 -19.06
C GLU A 107 7.64 9.17 -20.55
N TYR A 108 6.41 8.88 -20.96
CA TYR A 108 5.97 9.15 -22.34
C TYR A 108 5.97 10.65 -22.64
N PHE A 109 5.41 11.49 -21.76
CA PHE A 109 5.35 12.93 -21.97
C PHE A 109 6.72 13.61 -21.87
N ILE A 110 7.62 13.16 -21.00
CA ILE A 110 9.00 13.66 -20.93
C ILE A 110 9.70 13.44 -22.28
N LYS A 111 9.60 12.23 -22.84
CA LYS A 111 10.17 11.92 -24.17
C LYS A 111 9.52 12.74 -25.28
N LEU A 112 8.22 13.02 -25.18
CA LEU A 112 7.50 13.82 -26.17
C LEU A 112 7.93 15.29 -26.14
N ILE A 113 8.11 15.87 -24.95
CA ILE A 113 8.61 17.24 -24.75
C ILE A 113 10.03 17.34 -25.29
N GLN A 114 10.89 16.38 -24.96
CA GLN A 114 12.26 16.35 -25.48
C GLN A 114 12.30 16.28 -27.01
N ARG A 115 11.39 15.52 -27.64
CA ARG A 115 11.30 15.42 -29.10
C ARG A 115 10.76 16.69 -29.78
N ASN A 116 9.78 17.35 -29.17
CA ASN A 116 9.07 18.47 -29.80
C ASN A 116 9.74 19.82 -29.54
N ASP A 117 10.23 20.02 -28.32
CA ASP A 117 10.75 21.31 -27.83
C ASP A 117 12.27 21.31 -27.63
N ASP A 118 12.95 20.17 -27.90
CA ASP A 118 14.39 19.96 -27.68
C ASP A 118 14.84 20.30 -26.25
N ARG A 119 13.96 20.02 -25.27
CA ARG A 119 14.18 20.31 -23.86
C ARG A 119 14.00 19.06 -23.02
N ASP A 120 15.00 18.77 -22.20
CA ASP A 120 14.91 17.74 -21.18
C ASP A 120 14.41 18.34 -19.86
N ILE A 121 13.42 17.70 -19.25
CA ILE A 121 12.82 18.09 -17.96
C ILE A 121 13.07 17.04 -16.87
N THR A 122 13.92 16.03 -17.13
CA THR A 122 14.25 14.98 -16.14
C THR A 122 14.92 15.50 -14.88
N ASP A 123 15.55 16.68 -14.94
CA ASP A 123 16.27 17.26 -13.80
C ASP A 123 15.47 18.38 -13.10
N ASP A 124 14.31 18.76 -13.64
CA ASP A 124 13.45 19.80 -13.06
C ASP A 124 12.34 19.20 -12.19
N ALA A 125 12.59 19.17 -10.88
CA ALA A 125 11.64 18.66 -9.88
C ALA A 125 10.29 19.40 -9.89
N HIS A 126 10.27 20.69 -10.23
CA HIS A 126 9.04 21.46 -10.29
C HIS A 126 8.23 21.12 -11.54
N ALA A 127 8.88 21.01 -12.71
CA ALA A 127 8.24 20.58 -13.94
C ALA A 127 7.69 19.15 -13.83
N GLN A 128 8.44 18.22 -13.24
CA GLN A 128 7.97 16.86 -12.97
C GLN A 128 6.80 16.83 -12.00
N GLY A 129 6.84 17.62 -10.92
CA GLY A 129 5.72 17.71 -9.98
C GLY A 129 4.43 18.19 -10.66
N LYS A 130 4.54 19.16 -11.58
CA LYS A 130 3.40 19.65 -12.37
C LYS A 130 2.90 18.57 -13.34
N LEU A 131 3.81 17.93 -14.08
CA LEU A 131 3.46 16.87 -15.02
C LEU A 131 2.78 15.69 -14.32
N ARG A 132 3.25 15.30 -13.14
CA ARG A 132 2.64 14.23 -12.33
C ARG A 132 1.19 14.55 -11.97
N ARG A 133 0.93 15.75 -11.45
CA ARG A 133 -0.43 16.18 -11.07
C ARG A 133 -1.38 16.18 -12.25
N GLU A 134 -0.95 16.72 -13.39
CA GLU A 134 -1.78 16.75 -14.61
C GLU A 134 -1.97 15.35 -15.20
N GLY A 135 -0.93 14.49 -15.17
CA GLY A 135 -1.01 13.11 -15.61
C GLY A 135 -1.99 12.28 -14.78
N GLU A 136 -1.95 12.42 -13.46
CA GLU A 136 -2.89 11.75 -12.56
C GLU A 136 -4.32 12.26 -12.78
N SER A 137 -4.50 13.59 -12.93
CA SER A 137 -5.79 14.20 -13.25
C SER A 137 -6.36 13.65 -14.56
N ALA A 138 -5.54 13.60 -15.62
CA ALA A 138 -5.92 13.03 -16.91
C ALA A 138 -6.29 11.54 -16.80
N LYS A 139 -5.52 10.74 -16.05
CA LYS A 139 -5.82 9.32 -15.80
C LYS A 139 -7.20 9.15 -15.15
N ARG A 140 -7.52 9.97 -14.14
CA ARG A 140 -8.82 9.96 -13.46
C ARG A 140 -9.94 10.34 -14.41
N VAL A 141 -9.75 11.38 -15.22
CA VAL A 141 -10.74 11.82 -16.21
C VAL A 141 -11.00 10.75 -17.27
N LEU A 142 -9.95 10.14 -17.83
CA LEU A 142 -10.05 9.07 -18.83
C LEU A 142 -10.74 7.82 -18.30
N SER A 143 -10.71 7.59 -16.98
CA SER A 143 -11.46 6.49 -16.34
C SER A 143 -12.98 6.73 -16.30
N SER A 144 -13.43 7.95 -16.60
CA SER A 144 -14.85 8.36 -16.50
C SER A 144 -15.43 8.91 -17.82
N GLN A 145 -14.58 9.17 -18.82
CA GLN A 145 -15.01 9.53 -20.16
C GLN A 145 -15.33 8.27 -20.95
N HIS A 146 -16.62 7.95 -21.04
CA HIS A 146 -17.19 6.95 -21.94
C HIS A 146 -18.00 7.63 -23.05
#